data_AF-A0A452Y3Q4-F1
#
_entry.id   AF-A0A452Y3Q4-F1
#
_cell.length_a   1.000
_cell.length_b   1.000
_cell.length_c   1.000
_cell.angle_alpha   90.00
_cell.angle_beta   90.00
_cell.angle_gamma   90.00
#
_symmetry.space_group_name_H-M   'P 1'
#
loop_
_entity.id
_entity.type
_entity.pdbx_description
1 polymer ?
#
loop_
_entity_poly.entity_id
_entity_poly.type
_entity_poly.pdbx_seq_one_letter_code
_entity_poly.pdbx_strand_id
1 'polypeptide(L)'
;IVLVLLFIGGSDANPAARRHSQLDVNHKKQPLQTFRPYNIAHRGSNGEIPEETAAAYLRAIDEGTDFIETDILASEDGHLICFHDVTLDNTTDIASRTEFAGRKRTYEVQGVNMTGWFTVDFTLRELKSLRVKQRFSFRDQQYNGKYNILTFDEFILIALHADRVVGIYPEIKNPIFINQHVKWSGGKKFEDKFVETLLKYGYKGKYMSEDWLMKPLFIQSFAPTSLIYISNITNAPKLLLIDETTVPTQDTNQVRSAVSPTFFLYQVHHPKTPSFQRPF
;
A
#
# COMPACT_ATOMS: atom_id res chain seq x y z
N ILE A 1 -22.27 11.48 39.24
CA ILE A 1 -21.65 12.81 39.43
C ILE A 1 -21.05 13.20 38.09
N VAL A 2 -21.74 14.07 37.36
CA VAL A 2 -21.31 14.57 36.04
C VAL A 2 -20.52 15.84 36.31
N LEU A 3 -19.25 15.89 35.87
CA LEU A 3 -18.43 17.10 35.96
C LEU A 3 -18.51 17.81 34.60
N VAL A 4 -19.26 18.90 34.55
CA VAL A 4 -19.29 19.83 33.41
C VAL A 4 -18.21 20.88 33.65
N LEU A 5 -17.20 20.91 32.79
CA LEU A 5 -16.22 22.00 32.75
C LEU A 5 -16.64 22.99 31.65
N LEU A 6 -17.16 24.14 32.10
CA LEU A 6 -17.37 25.34 31.30
C LEU A 6 -16.03 26.05 31.09
N PHE A 7 -15.68 26.33 29.83
CA PHE A 7 -14.68 27.34 29.49
C PHE A 7 -15.37 28.51 28.78
N ILE A 8 -15.14 29.71 29.33
CA ILE A 8 -15.62 30.98 28.82
C ILE A 8 -14.42 31.73 28.22
N GLY A 9 -14.57 32.22 27.00
CA GLY A 9 -13.95 33.47 26.53
C GLY A 9 -12.62 33.39 25.78
N GLY A 10 -12.60 33.95 24.56
CA GLY A 10 -11.39 34.29 23.81
C GLY A 10 -11.65 34.42 22.31
N SER A 11 -12.11 35.59 21.87
CA SER A 11 -12.21 35.96 20.45
C SER A 11 -10.83 36.19 19.87
N ASP A 12 -10.44 35.38 18.88
CA ASP A 12 -9.59 35.78 17.76
C ASP A 12 -9.90 34.84 16.59
N ALA A 13 -10.51 35.41 15.54
CA ALA A 13 -10.96 34.67 14.37
C ALA A 13 -9.78 34.40 13.43
N ASN A 14 -9.29 33.17 13.41
CA ASN A 14 -8.39 32.66 12.38
C ASN A 14 -9.24 31.91 11.32
N PRO A 15 -9.32 32.35 10.05
CA PRO A 15 -10.20 31.72 9.05
C PRO A 15 -9.79 30.30 8.62
N ALA A 16 -8.62 29.81 9.04
CA ALA A 16 -8.07 28.52 8.61
C ALA A 16 -8.20 27.38 9.63
N ALA A 17 -8.73 27.64 10.83
CA ALA A 17 -9.01 26.58 11.78
C ALA A 17 -10.42 26.02 11.54
N ARG A 18 -10.54 24.95 10.75
CA ARG A 18 -11.75 24.11 10.80
C ARG A 18 -11.92 23.69 12.26
N ARG A 19 -12.90 24.28 12.94
CA ARG A 19 -13.39 23.78 14.22
C ARG A 19 -13.76 22.32 13.96
N HIS A 20 -13.06 21.39 14.63
CA HIS A 20 -13.59 20.06 14.88
C HIS A 20 -14.80 20.24 15.80
N SER A 21 -15.91 20.71 15.23
CA SER A 21 -17.21 20.65 15.86
C SER A 21 -17.54 19.19 16.05
N GLN A 22 -17.76 18.82 17.32
CA GLN A 22 -18.52 17.67 17.79
C GLN A 22 -18.94 16.72 16.67
N LEU A 23 -18.22 15.60 16.57
CA LEU A 23 -18.50 14.50 15.66
C LEU A 23 -19.96 14.07 15.86
N ASP A 24 -20.81 14.53 14.95
CA ASP A 24 -22.19 14.12 14.84
C ASP A 24 -22.18 12.63 14.54
N VAL A 25 -22.68 11.83 15.47
CA VAL A 25 -22.62 10.35 15.49
C VAL A 25 -23.43 9.71 14.35
N ASN A 26 -23.96 10.52 13.44
CA ASN A 26 -24.80 10.15 12.30
C ASN A 26 -24.30 10.67 10.94
N HIS A 27 -23.07 11.19 10.82
CA HIS A 27 -22.58 11.63 9.51
C HIS A 27 -22.30 10.42 8.60
N LYS A 28 -23.32 10.03 7.82
CA LYS A 28 -23.15 9.05 6.73
C LYS A 28 -22.17 9.63 5.72
N LYS A 29 -20.99 9.01 5.60
CA LYS A 29 -19.98 9.37 4.59
C LYS A 29 -20.62 9.38 3.20
N GLN A 30 -20.21 10.34 2.37
CA GLN A 30 -20.61 10.35 0.96
C GLN A 30 -20.17 9.03 0.31
N PRO A 31 -21.07 8.29 -0.36
CA PRO A 31 -20.78 6.97 -0.91
C PRO A 31 -19.83 7.08 -2.11
N LEU A 32 -19.15 5.97 -2.42
CA LEU A 32 -18.34 5.85 -3.62
C LEU A 32 -19.21 5.95 -4.89
N GLN A 33 -18.76 6.69 -5.90
CA GLN A 33 -19.44 6.79 -7.19
C GLN A 33 -19.15 5.55 -8.05
N THR A 34 -20.18 4.81 -8.49
CA THR A 34 -20.01 3.52 -9.19
C THR A 34 -20.42 3.51 -10.67
N PHE A 35 -20.82 4.66 -11.22
CA PHE A 35 -21.34 4.78 -12.59
C PHE A 35 -20.35 5.36 -13.61
N ARG A 36 -19.09 5.57 -13.22
CA ARG A 36 -17.99 6.03 -14.08
C ARG A 36 -16.73 5.20 -13.82
N PRO A 37 -15.70 5.28 -14.68
CA PRO A 37 -14.39 4.71 -14.36
C PRO A 37 -13.85 5.22 -13.03
N TYR A 38 -13.23 4.33 -12.26
CA TYR A 38 -12.56 4.69 -11.02
C TYR A 38 -11.23 5.40 -11.28
N ASN A 39 -10.97 6.46 -10.54
CA ASN A 39 -9.66 7.06 -10.40
C ASN A 39 -8.91 6.36 -9.25
N ILE A 40 -7.74 5.82 -9.54
CA ILE A 40 -6.93 5.05 -8.58
C ILE A 40 -5.59 5.77 -8.45
N ALA A 41 -5.30 6.28 -7.26
CA ALA A 41 -4.07 7.01 -6.98
C ALA A 41 -2.93 6.03 -6.68
N HIS A 42 -2.17 5.69 -7.72
CA HIS A 42 -1.00 4.81 -7.67
C HIS A 42 0.06 5.34 -6.70
N ARG A 43 0.16 4.69 -5.53
CA ARG A 43 1.00 5.08 -4.39
C ARG A 43 0.73 6.48 -3.84
N GLY A 44 -0.53 6.92 -3.91
CA GLY A 44 -0.96 8.29 -3.60
C GLY A 44 -0.63 9.28 -4.71
N SER A 45 -0.51 10.58 -4.39
CA SER A 45 -0.08 11.62 -5.35
C SER A 45 1.44 11.59 -5.57
N ASN A 46 1.95 10.45 -6.01
CA ASN A 46 3.38 10.13 -6.05
C ASN A 46 4.21 11.02 -6.99
N GLY A 47 3.56 11.70 -7.94
CA GLY A 47 4.17 12.68 -8.84
C GLY A 47 4.63 13.96 -8.11
N GLU A 48 3.97 14.30 -7.00
CA GLU A 48 4.22 15.50 -6.22
C GLU A 48 4.90 15.20 -4.90
N ILE A 49 4.41 14.18 -4.18
CA ILE A 49 4.86 13.83 -2.83
C ILE A 49 5.52 12.44 -2.89
N PRO A 50 6.60 12.15 -2.13
CA PRO A 50 7.21 10.83 -2.10
C PRO A 50 6.17 9.72 -1.93
N GLU A 51 6.29 8.69 -2.77
CA GLU A 51 5.35 7.57 -2.87
C GLU A 51 5.15 6.85 -1.53
N GLU A 52 3.98 6.22 -1.35
CA GLU A 52 3.67 5.37 -0.17
C GLU A 52 3.68 6.11 1.19
N THR A 53 3.59 7.44 1.19
CA THR A 53 3.56 8.26 2.41
C THR A 53 2.14 8.69 2.78
N ALA A 54 1.90 8.95 4.07
CA ALA A 54 0.61 9.46 4.54
C ALA A 54 0.21 10.75 3.81
N ALA A 55 1.17 11.65 3.57
CA ALA A 55 0.93 12.90 2.86
C ALA A 55 0.52 12.68 1.40
N ALA A 56 1.14 11.71 0.70
CA ALA A 56 0.76 11.37 -0.66
C ALA A 56 -0.67 10.80 -0.74
N TYR A 57 -1.07 9.99 0.26
CA TYR A 57 -2.44 9.45 0.35
C TYR A 57 -3.49 10.50 0.67
N LEU A 58 -3.23 11.35 1.67
CA LEU A 58 -4.13 12.44 2.03
C LEU A 58 -4.30 13.40 0.87
N ARG A 59 -3.21 13.75 0.18
CA ARG A 59 -3.27 14.60 -1.01
C ARG A 59 -4.11 13.98 -2.13
N ALA A 60 -3.95 12.69 -2.41
CA ALA A 60 -4.75 12.00 -3.42
C ALA A 60 -6.25 11.98 -3.08
N ILE A 61 -6.59 11.84 -1.79
CA ILE A 61 -7.97 11.89 -1.30
C ILE A 61 -8.57 13.28 -1.51
N ASP A 62 -7.81 14.33 -1.19
CA ASP A 62 -8.19 15.73 -1.39
C ASP A 62 -8.35 16.08 -2.88
N GLU A 63 -7.54 15.49 -3.75
CA GLU A 63 -7.65 15.58 -5.22
C GLU A 63 -8.85 14.80 -5.80
N GLY A 64 -9.55 14.03 -4.97
CA GLY A 64 -10.80 13.37 -5.36
C GLY A 64 -10.63 11.93 -5.87
N THR A 65 -9.53 11.25 -5.56
CA THR A 65 -9.35 9.83 -5.98
C THR A 65 -10.44 8.91 -5.42
N ASP A 66 -10.88 7.92 -6.18
CA ASP A 66 -11.84 6.93 -5.68
C ASP A 66 -11.16 5.90 -4.79
N PHE A 67 -9.95 5.49 -5.19
CA PHE A 67 -9.12 4.54 -4.47
C PHE A 67 -7.73 5.11 -4.22
N ILE A 68 -7.17 4.81 -3.05
CA ILE A 68 -5.73 4.90 -2.82
C ILE A 68 -5.11 3.51 -2.98
N GLU A 69 -4.02 3.44 -3.73
CA GLU A 69 -3.30 2.21 -4.05
C GLU A 69 -1.99 2.16 -3.26
N THR A 70 -1.60 0.98 -2.80
CA THR A 70 -0.38 0.77 -2.01
C THR A 70 0.24 -0.58 -2.33
N ASP A 71 1.56 -0.64 -2.29
CA ASP A 71 2.34 -1.87 -2.33
C ASP A 71 2.61 -2.41 -0.92
N ILE A 72 2.28 -3.67 -0.64
CA ILE A 72 2.53 -4.27 0.68
C ILE A 72 3.71 -5.23 0.65
N LEU A 73 4.67 -4.99 1.55
CA LEU A 73 5.79 -5.86 1.89
C LEU A 73 5.76 -6.17 3.40
N ALA A 74 6.81 -6.83 3.90
CA ALA A 74 6.97 -7.13 5.31
C ALA A 74 8.35 -6.73 5.85
N SER A 75 8.39 -6.41 7.14
CA SER A 75 9.59 -6.26 7.97
C SER A 75 10.11 -7.60 8.49
N GLU A 76 11.34 -7.62 9.01
CA GLU A 76 11.98 -8.78 9.65
C GLU A 76 11.11 -9.37 10.78
N ASP A 77 10.54 -8.48 11.60
CA ASP A 77 9.68 -8.81 12.74
C ASP A 77 8.20 -9.03 12.34
N GLY A 78 7.91 -9.19 11.05
CA GLY A 78 6.62 -9.66 10.55
C GLY A 78 5.50 -8.61 10.53
N HIS A 79 5.84 -7.32 10.59
CA HIS A 79 4.86 -6.26 10.37
C HIS A 79 4.70 -5.98 8.88
N LEU A 80 3.46 -5.69 8.45
CA LEU A 80 3.18 -5.33 7.07
C LEU A 80 3.39 -3.83 6.86
N ILE A 81 4.08 -3.46 5.80
CA ILE A 81 4.47 -2.09 5.48
C ILE A 81 4.03 -1.69 4.08
N CYS A 82 3.76 -0.40 3.90
CA CYS A 82 3.49 0.22 2.60
C CYS A 82 4.81 0.62 1.94
N PHE A 83 5.27 -0.17 0.97
CA PHE A 83 6.54 0.04 0.30
C PHE A 83 6.65 -0.79 -1.00
N HIS A 84 7.10 -0.17 -2.10
CA HIS A 84 7.10 -0.81 -3.43
C HIS A 84 8.26 -1.77 -3.71
N ASP A 85 9.50 -1.33 -3.44
CA ASP A 85 10.71 -2.08 -3.78
C ASP A 85 11.07 -3.03 -2.63
N VAL A 86 11.55 -4.24 -2.92
CA VAL A 86 12.09 -5.12 -1.85
C VAL A 86 13.34 -4.52 -1.19
N THR A 87 13.99 -3.55 -1.84
CA THR A 87 15.14 -2.80 -1.35
C THR A 87 14.80 -1.34 -1.03
N LEU A 88 15.45 -0.79 -0.01
CA LEU A 88 15.17 0.54 0.55
C LEU A 88 15.90 1.69 -0.19
N ASP A 89 16.88 1.36 -1.04
CA ASP A 89 17.90 2.26 -1.59
C ASP A 89 17.33 3.48 -2.34
N ASN A 90 16.32 3.23 -3.18
CA ASN A 90 15.83 4.21 -4.16
C ASN A 90 14.97 5.30 -3.53
N THR A 91 14.20 4.96 -2.49
CA THR A 91 13.13 5.81 -1.97
C THR A 91 13.31 6.14 -0.49
N THR A 92 14.46 5.80 0.11
CA THR A 92 14.78 6.21 1.49
C THR A 92 16.18 6.80 1.63
N ASP A 93 16.48 7.32 2.82
CA ASP A 93 17.80 7.78 3.24
C ASP A 93 18.76 6.67 3.69
N ILE A 94 18.37 5.38 3.57
CA ILE A 94 19.13 4.22 4.08
C ILE A 94 20.62 4.23 3.71
N ALA A 95 20.94 4.66 2.48
CA ALA A 95 22.31 4.66 1.98
C ALA A 95 23.24 5.65 2.71
N SER A 96 22.66 6.63 3.40
CA SER A 96 23.39 7.60 4.22
C SER A 96 23.42 7.25 5.71
N ARG A 97 22.74 6.18 6.13
CA ARG A 97 22.67 5.72 7.53
C ARG A 97 23.87 4.81 7.85
N THR A 98 24.88 5.37 8.50
CA THR A 98 26.14 4.65 8.77
C THR A 98 25.96 3.43 9.67
N GLU A 99 24.99 3.47 10.60
CA GLU A 99 24.62 2.35 11.46
C GLU A 99 24.08 1.14 10.68
N PHE A 100 23.60 1.35 9.45
CA PHE A 100 23.07 0.30 8.58
C PHE A 100 24.01 -0.08 7.44
N ALA A 101 25.20 0.53 7.33
CA ALA A 101 26.13 0.28 6.21
C ALA A 101 26.48 -1.22 6.03
N GLY A 102 26.66 -1.95 7.14
CA GLY A 102 26.96 -3.39 7.15
C GLY A 102 25.77 -4.31 6.87
N ARG A 103 24.56 -3.75 6.65
CA ARG A 103 23.32 -4.51 6.42
C ARG A 103 23.00 -4.72 4.94
N LYS A 104 23.85 -4.27 4.00
CA LYS A 104 23.68 -4.63 2.58
C LYS A 104 23.78 -6.14 2.40
N ARG A 105 22.87 -6.71 1.61
CA ARG A 105 22.85 -8.13 1.26
C ARG A 105 22.66 -8.30 -0.25
N THR A 106 22.90 -9.52 -0.72
CA THR A 106 22.55 -9.95 -2.07
C THR A 106 21.57 -11.10 -1.94
N TYR A 107 20.39 -10.97 -2.56
CA TYR A 107 19.39 -12.02 -2.63
C TYR A 107 18.96 -12.24 -4.08
N GLU A 108 18.53 -13.45 -4.39
CA GLU A 108 17.81 -13.73 -5.62
C GLU A 108 16.34 -13.30 -5.44
N VAL A 109 15.89 -12.35 -6.25
CA VAL A 109 14.51 -11.88 -6.27
C VAL A 109 14.00 -11.99 -7.69
N GLN A 110 12.92 -12.76 -7.90
CA GLN A 110 12.35 -13.02 -9.22
C GLN A 110 13.38 -13.55 -10.24
N GLY A 111 14.31 -14.41 -9.82
CA GLY A 111 15.35 -15.00 -10.68
C GLY A 111 16.53 -14.06 -10.99
N VAL A 112 16.60 -12.90 -10.34
CA VAL A 112 17.68 -11.93 -10.53
C VAL A 112 18.39 -11.67 -9.20
N ASN A 113 19.72 -11.73 -9.20
CA ASN A 113 20.52 -11.34 -8.05
C ASN A 113 20.46 -9.82 -7.87
N MET A 114 19.89 -9.38 -6.75
CA MET A 114 19.75 -7.99 -6.38
C MET A 114 20.59 -7.71 -5.14
N THR A 115 21.30 -6.59 -5.13
CA THR A 115 22.12 -6.15 -3.98
C THR A 115 21.61 -4.82 -3.46
N GLY A 116 21.34 -4.73 -2.16
CA GLY A 116 20.78 -3.54 -1.52
C GLY A 116 20.47 -3.78 -0.05
N TRP A 117 19.68 -2.89 0.54
CA TRP A 117 19.13 -3.07 1.90
C TRP A 117 17.68 -3.55 1.81
N PHE A 118 17.43 -4.80 2.16
CA PHE A 118 16.11 -5.41 1.95
C PHE A 118 15.16 -5.17 3.11
N THR A 119 13.88 -4.92 2.85
CA THR A 119 12.88 -4.67 3.90
C THR A 119 12.80 -5.82 4.93
N VAL A 120 13.01 -7.05 4.48
CA VAL A 120 12.98 -8.27 5.30
C VAL A 120 14.16 -8.39 6.27
N ASP A 121 15.18 -7.55 6.11
CA ASP A 121 16.36 -7.50 6.97
C ASP A 121 16.25 -6.38 8.02
N PHE A 122 15.10 -5.74 8.22
CA PHE A 122 14.94 -4.67 9.20
C PHE A 122 13.67 -4.82 10.00
N THR A 123 13.74 -4.56 11.30
CA THR A 123 12.56 -4.48 12.17
C THR A 123 11.68 -3.29 11.78
N LEU A 124 10.39 -3.33 12.13
CA LEU A 124 9.50 -2.20 11.89
C LEU A 124 10.02 -0.91 12.52
N ARG A 125 10.65 -1.00 13.70
CA ARG A 125 11.23 0.16 14.38
C ARG A 125 12.34 0.81 13.55
N GLU A 126 13.24 0.01 12.98
CA GLU A 126 14.32 0.50 12.12
C GLU A 126 13.75 1.09 10.83
N LEU A 127 12.80 0.40 10.19
CA LEU A 127 12.12 0.91 8.98
C LEU A 127 11.43 2.24 9.23
N LYS A 128 10.72 2.39 10.35
CA LYS A 128 10.09 3.66 10.75
C LYS A 128 11.11 4.75 11.10
N SER A 129 12.38 4.44 11.33
CA SER A 129 13.41 5.46 11.56
C SER A 129 13.89 6.13 10.27
N LEU A 130 13.71 5.45 9.12
CA LEU A 130 14.12 5.95 7.82
C LEU A 130 13.22 7.09 7.35
N ARG A 131 13.79 7.94 6.51
CA ARG A 131 13.06 9.03 5.84
C ARG A 131 12.87 8.73 4.37
N VAL A 132 11.64 8.87 3.90
CA VAL A 132 11.26 8.63 2.51
C VAL A 132 11.67 9.83 1.64
N LYS A 133 12.09 9.55 0.40
CA LYS A 133 12.48 10.53 -0.62
C LYS A 133 11.85 10.19 -1.97
N GLN A 134 11.80 11.17 -2.86
CA GLN A 134 11.38 10.98 -4.24
C GLN A 134 12.27 9.97 -4.97
N ARG A 135 11.62 9.11 -5.76
CA ARG A 135 12.29 8.12 -6.60
C ARG A 135 13.02 8.76 -7.78
N PHE A 136 12.40 9.79 -8.37
CA PHE A 136 12.88 10.38 -9.61
C PHE A 136 13.35 11.81 -9.38
N SER A 137 14.53 12.13 -9.91
CA SER A 137 15.16 13.44 -9.77
C SER A 137 14.40 14.59 -10.45
N PHE A 138 13.57 14.29 -11.45
CA PHE A 138 12.75 15.29 -12.14
C PHE A 138 11.48 15.67 -11.39
N ARG A 139 11.09 14.91 -10.36
CA ARG A 139 9.94 15.23 -9.49
C ARG A 139 10.36 16.25 -8.43
N ASP A 140 9.37 16.85 -7.80
CA ASP A 140 9.62 17.82 -6.74
C ASP A 140 10.33 17.18 -5.53
N GLN A 141 11.53 17.67 -5.22
CA GLN A 141 12.38 17.15 -4.15
C GLN A 141 12.10 17.80 -2.79
N GLN A 142 11.25 18.83 -2.70
CA GLN A 142 11.06 19.62 -1.47
C GLN A 142 10.48 18.82 -0.29
N TYR A 143 9.94 17.63 -0.56
CA TYR A 143 9.32 16.75 0.44
C TYR A 143 10.23 15.61 0.92
N ASN A 144 11.43 15.49 0.35
CA ASN A 144 12.40 14.50 0.78
C ASN A 144 12.74 14.68 2.27
N GLY A 145 12.84 13.57 3.00
CA GLY A 145 13.23 13.61 4.40
C GLY A 145 12.09 13.87 5.39
N LYS A 146 10.89 14.25 4.92
CA LYS A 146 9.79 14.71 5.78
C LYS A 146 8.90 13.60 6.35
N TYR A 147 8.85 12.45 5.69
CA TYR A 147 7.89 11.39 5.99
C TYR A 147 8.57 10.06 6.28
N ASN A 148 7.85 9.17 6.97
CA ASN A 148 8.28 7.82 7.33
C ASN A 148 7.55 6.77 6.50
N ILE A 149 8.10 5.55 6.52
CA ILE A 149 7.41 4.34 6.04
C ILE A 149 6.17 4.09 6.92
N LEU A 150 5.05 3.77 6.26
CA LEU A 150 3.79 3.42 6.92
C LEU A 150 3.64 1.91 7.13
N THR A 151 2.91 1.52 8.17
CA THR A 151 2.35 0.17 8.25
C THR A 151 1.08 0.07 7.42
N PHE A 152 0.71 -1.16 7.07
CA PHE A 152 -0.56 -1.40 6.39
C PHE A 152 -1.77 -0.97 7.23
N ASP A 153 -1.71 -1.15 8.56
CA ASP A 153 -2.72 -0.64 9.49
C ASP A 153 -2.87 0.89 9.39
N GLU A 154 -1.77 1.65 9.35
CA GLU A 154 -1.79 3.11 9.23
C GLU A 154 -2.40 3.56 7.90
N PHE A 155 -2.05 2.90 6.80
CA PHE A 155 -2.65 3.16 5.49
C PHE A 155 -4.17 2.91 5.49
N ILE A 156 -4.63 1.79 6.06
CA ILE A 156 -6.06 1.48 6.16
C ILE A 156 -6.79 2.57 6.97
N LEU A 157 -6.18 3.04 8.07
CA LEU A 157 -6.75 4.09 8.89
C LEU A 157 -6.89 5.43 8.13
N ILE A 158 -6.01 5.74 7.18
CA ILE A 158 -6.15 6.93 6.33
C ILE A 158 -7.46 6.87 5.53
N ALA A 159 -7.71 5.76 4.83
CA ALA A 159 -8.95 5.58 4.06
C ALA A 159 -10.20 5.57 4.97
N LEU A 160 -10.12 4.90 6.13
CA LEU A 160 -11.22 4.83 7.09
C LEU A 160 -11.54 6.16 7.76
N HIS A 161 -10.61 7.11 7.84
CA HIS A 161 -10.84 8.43 8.42
C HIS A 161 -11.15 9.52 7.39
N ALA A 162 -11.11 9.23 6.08
CA ALA A 162 -11.51 10.19 5.06
C ALA A 162 -12.96 10.66 5.23
N ASP A 163 -13.26 11.92 4.89
CA ASP A 163 -14.61 12.51 5.04
C ASP A 163 -15.68 11.87 4.14
N ARG A 164 -15.26 11.07 3.15
CA ARG A 164 -16.11 10.27 2.26
C ARG A 164 -15.63 8.82 2.22
N VAL A 165 -16.42 7.95 1.59
CA VAL A 165 -15.96 6.60 1.28
C VAL A 165 -14.84 6.71 0.24
N VAL A 166 -13.67 6.19 0.62
CA VAL A 166 -12.49 6.02 -0.25
C VAL A 166 -12.15 4.54 -0.22
N GLY A 167 -12.00 3.94 -1.39
CA GLY A 167 -11.58 2.55 -1.49
C GLY A 167 -10.08 2.38 -1.28
N ILE A 168 -9.66 1.16 -0.96
CA ILE A 168 -8.26 0.77 -0.93
C ILE A 168 -7.94 -0.25 -2.01
N TYR A 169 -6.72 -0.17 -2.53
CA TYR A 169 -6.25 -1.01 -3.63
C TYR A 169 -4.85 -1.59 -3.30
N PRO A 170 -4.72 -2.46 -2.28
CA PRO A 170 -3.42 -2.99 -1.87
C PRO A 170 -2.89 -4.11 -2.79
N GLU A 171 -1.60 -4.03 -3.14
CA GLU A 171 -0.83 -5.08 -3.82
C GLU A 171 -0.14 -6.02 -2.82
N ILE A 172 -0.29 -7.33 -2.99
CA ILE A 172 0.60 -8.32 -2.37
C ILE A 172 1.89 -8.37 -3.20
N LYS A 173 2.94 -7.72 -2.70
CA LYS A 173 4.20 -7.53 -3.42
C LYS A 173 5.20 -8.64 -3.13
N ASN A 174 5.79 -9.23 -4.18
CA ASN A 174 6.85 -10.25 -4.08
C ASN A 174 6.58 -11.38 -3.05
N PRO A 175 5.40 -12.03 -3.06
CA PRO A 175 5.00 -12.92 -1.97
C PRO A 175 5.91 -14.14 -1.78
N ILE A 176 6.53 -14.64 -2.85
CA ILE A 176 7.48 -15.75 -2.77
C ILE A 176 8.72 -15.34 -1.96
N PHE A 177 9.32 -14.20 -2.29
CA PHE A 177 10.46 -13.66 -1.56
C PHE A 177 10.10 -13.36 -0.09
N ILE A 178 8.97 -12.69 0.15
CA ILE A 178 8.54 -12.40 1.52
C ILE A 178 8.33 -13.68 2.34
N ASN A 179 7.64 -14.69 1.80
CA ASN A 179 7.43 -15.96 2.49
C ASN A 179 8.73 -16.77 2.72
N GLN A 180 9.77 -16.57 1.90
CA GLN A 180 11.07 -17.19 2.10
C GLN A 180 11.77 -16.61 3.34
N HIS A 181 11.73 -15.28 3.50
CA HIS A 181 12.55 -14.55 4.47
C HIS A 181 11.83 -14.17 5.77
N VAL A 182 10.52 -13.97 5.75
CA VAL A 182 9.72 -13.58 6.93
C VAL A 182 8.85 -14.75 7.36
N LYS A 183 8.85 -15.04 8.67
CA LYS A 183 8.09 -16.16 9.25
C LYS A 183 7.11 -15.63 10.28
N TRP A 184 5.87 -16.11 10.19
CA TRP A 184 4.83 -15.81 11.18
C TRP A 184 4.49 -17.03 12.02
N SER A 185 4.07 -16.78 13.26
CA SER A 185 3.64 -17.82 14.20
C SER A 185 2.52 -18.68 13.62
N GLY A 186 2.55 -19.99 13.91
CA GLY A 186 1.51 -20.92 13.47
C GLY A 186 1.60 -21.31 11.99
N GLY A 187 2.75 -21.08 11.34
CA GLY A 187 2.97 -21.44 9.94
C GLY A 187 2.22 -20.54 8.95
N LYS A 188 1.74 -19.38 9.41
CA LYS A 188 1.07 -18.39 8.58
C LYS A 188 2.00 -17.88 7.49
N LYS A 189 1.41 -17.65 6.33
CA LYS A 189 2.04 -17.01 5.18
C LYS A 189 1.77 -15.51 5.19
N PHE A 190 2.50 -14.81 4.33
CA PHE A 190 2.30 -13.38 4.07
C PHE A 190 0.84 -13.09 3.68
N GLU A 191 0.25 -13.93 2.83
CA GLU A 191 -1.14 -13.84 2.40
C GLU A 191 -2.13 -13.92 3.57
N ASP A 192 -1.88 -14.80 4.54
CA ASP A 192 -2.74 -14.92 5.73
C ASP A 192 -2.72 -13.62 6.53
N LYS A 193 -1.52 -13.09 6.78
CA LYS A 193 -1.35 -11.83 7.52
C LYS A 193 -1.98 -10.63 6.80
N PHE A 194 -1.85 -10.60 5.48
CA PHE A 194 -2.45 -9.57 4.65
C PHE A 194 -3.99 -9.59 4.77
N VAL A 195 -4.62 -10.76 4.58
CA VAL A 195 -6.08 -10.89 4.67
C VAL A 195 -6.59 -10.71 6.10
N GLU A 196 -5.88 -11.24 7.11
CA GLU A 196 -6.21 -11.00 8.52
C GLU A 196 -6.25 -9.50 8.85
N THR A 197 -5.31 -8.73 8.32
CA THR A 197 -5.26 -7.27 8.54
C THR A 197 -6.48 -6.59 7.89
N LEU A 198 -6.83 -6.96 6.66
CA LEU A 198 -8.04 -6.45 6.00
C LEU A 198 -9.32 -6.78 6.78
N LEU A 199 -9.47 -8.04 7.22
CA LEU A 199 -10.63 -8.51 7.99
C LEU A 199 -10.72 -7.85 9.36
N LYS A 200 -9.58 -7.62 10.04
CA LYS A 200 -9.50 -6.86 11.30
C LYS A 200 -10.15 -5.47 11.16
N TYR A 201 -9.99 -4.82 10.02
CA TYR A 201 -10.62 -3.52 9.73
C TYR A 201 -11.99 -3.62 9.04
N GLY A 202 -12.51 -4.84 8.88
CA GLY A 202 -13.83 -5.11 8.33
C GLY A 202 -13.94 -4.98 6.82
N TYR A 203 -12.83 -5.04 6.08
CA TYR A 203 -12.86 -5.14 4.62
C TYR A 203 -13.21 -6.57 4.22
N LYS A 204 -14.39 -6.72 3.61
CA LYS A 204 -14.98 -8.00 3.19
C LYS A 204 -16.02 -7.74 2.11
N GLY A 205 -16.58 -8.81 1.57
CA GLY A 205 -17.69 -8.73 0.63
C GLY A 205 -17.22 -8.81 -0.82
N LYS A 206 -18.12 -9.31 -1.66
CA LYS A 206 -17.91 -9.38 -3.11
C LYS A 206 -18.04 -7.98 -3.72
N TYR A 207 -17.45 -7.76 -4.88
CA TYR A 207 -17.65 -6.53 -5.65
C TYR A 207 -19.14 -6.14 -5.73
N MET A 208 -19.45 -4.88 -5.46
CA MET A 208 -20.81 -4.31 -5.44
C MET A 208 -21.78 -4.85 -4.38
N SER A 209 -21.33 -5.71 -3.47
CA SER A 209 -22.11 -6.05 -2.27
C SER A 209 -22.22 -4.88 -1.30
N GLU A 210 -23.20 -4.90 -0.40
CA GLU A 210 -23.39 -3.85 0.62
C GLU A 210 -22.13 -3.66 1.48
N ASP A 211 -21.53 -4.75 1.95
CA ASP A 211 -20.27 -4.73 2.70
C ASP A 211 -19.14 -4.04 1.89
N TRP A 212 -19.05 -4.32 0.59
CA TRP A 212 -18.04 -3.74 -0.29
C TRP A 212 -18.30 -2.26 -0.58
N LEU A 213 -19.55 -1.84 -0.78
CA LEU A 213 -19.89 -0.43 -1.01
C LEU A 213 -19.59 0.45 0.21
N MET A 214 -19.63 -0.11 1.42
CA MET A 214 -19.24 0.57 2.65
C MET A 214 -17.73 0.67 2.83
N LYS A 215 -16.98 -0.34 2.36
CA LYS A 215 -15.51 -0.41 2.45
C LYS A 215 -14.91 -0.99 1.17
N PRO A 216 -14.82 -0.19 0.09
CA PRO A 216 -14.40 -0.70 -1.21
C PRO A 216 -12.95 -1.19 -1.17
N LEU A 217 -12.73 -2.40 -1.68
CA LEU A 217 -11.43 -3.06 -1.70
C LEU A 217 -11.23 -3.79 -3.02
N PHE A 218 -10.06 -3.64 -3.63
CA PHE A 218 -9.52 -4.59 -4.61
C PHE A 218 -8.17 -5.09 -4.13
N ILE A 219 -7.94 -6.40 -4.16
CA ILE A 219 -6.63 -6.99 -3.85
C ILE A 219 -5.93 -7.30 -5.17
N GLN A 220 -4.71 -6.80 -5.36
CA GLN A 220 -3.94 -7.05 -6.56
C GLN A 220 -2.64 -7.81 -6.29
N SER A 221 -2.12 -8.52 -7.28
CA SER A 221 -0.78 -9.11 -7.25
C SER A 221 -0.35 -9.54 -8.65
N PHE A 222 0.97 -9.55 -8.91
CA PHE A 222 1.56 -10.25 -10.05
C PHE A 222 1.69 -11.77 -9.85
N ALA A 223 1.48 -12.27 -8.62
CA ALA A 223 1.59 -13.69 -8.27
C ALA A 223 0.20 -14.37 -8.31
N PRO A 224 -0.15 -15.10 -9.38
CA PRO A 224 -1.44 -15.79 -9.47
C PRO A 224 -1.65 -16.79 -8.32
N THR A 225 -0.59 -17.46 -7.84
CA THR A 225 -0.71 -18.43 -6.75
C THR A 225 -1.16 -17.79 -5.44
N SER A 226 -0.70 -16.57 -5.13
CA SER A 226 -1.14 -15.82 -3.95
C SER A 226 -2.60 -15.41 -4.06
N LEU A 227 -3.04 -14.97 -5.24
CA LEU A 227 -4.45 -14.61 -5.48
C LEU A 227 -5.38 -15.83 -5.43
N ILE A 228 -4.93 -16.99 -5.92
CA ILE A 228 -5.65 -18.27 -5.79
C ILE A 228 -5.69 -18.69 -4.32
N TYR A 229 -4.58 -18.59 -3.60
CA TYR A 229 -4.50 -18.95 -2.18
C TYR A 229 -5.51 -18.15 -1.35
N ILE A 230 -5.52 -16.82 -1.48
CA ILE A 230 -6.45 -15.96 -0.73
C ILE A 230 -7.91 -16.10 -1.17
N SER A 231 -8.18 -16.68 -2.34
CA SER A 231 -9.56 -16.92 -2.81
C SER A 231 -10.35 -17.87 -1.90
N ASN A 232 -9.64 -18.71 -1.13
CA ASN A 232 -10.22 -19.59 -0.13
C ASN A 232 -10.41 -18.92 1.24
N ILE A 233 -9.89 -17.68 1.41
CA ILE A 233 -9.85 -16.97 2.70
C ILE A 233 -10.81 -15.76 2.68
N THR A 234 -10.89 -15.05 1.55
CA THR A 234 -11.74 -13.87 1.39
C THR A 234 -12.47 -13.87 0.04
N ASN A 235 -13.66 -13.28 0.05
CA ASN A 235 -14.48 -13.06 -1.15
C ASN A 235 -14.27 -11.67 -1.78
N ALA A 236 -13.33 -10.88 -1.25
CA ALA A 236 -12.93 -9.61 -1.83
C ALA A 236 -12.46 -9.79 -3.29
N PRO A 237 -12.73 -8.83 -4.18
CA PRO A 237 -12.34 -8.95 -5.58
C PRO A 237 -10.82 -8.93 -5.73
N LYS A 238 -10.32 -9.86 -6.54
CA LYS A 238 -8.89 -10.06 -6.80
C LYS A 238 -8.54 -9.74 -8.25
N LEU A 239 -7.40 -9.09 -8.44
CA LEU A 239 -6.93 -8.57 -9.72
C LEU A 239 -5.53 -9.09 -10.01
N LEU A 240 -5.41 -9.84 -11.11
CA LEU A 240 -4.11 -10.30 -11.59
C LEU A 240 -3.47 -9.18 -12.39
N LEU A 241 -2.32 -8.71 -11.92
CA LEU A 241 -1.51 -7.74 -12.64
C LEU A 241 -0.68 -8.44 -13.72
N ILE A 242 -0.64 -7.84 -14.91
CA ILE A 242 0.08 -8.35 -16.06
C ILE A 242 0.97 -7.23 -16.61
N ASP A 243 2.27 -7.47 -16.67
CA ASP A 243 3.24 -6.60 -17.35
C ASP A 243 3.43 -7.14 -18.78
N GLU A 244 4.61 -7.67 -19.10
CA GLU A 244 4.86 -8.39 -20.35
C GLU A 244 4.27 -9.81 -20.29
N THR A 245 3.56 -10.22 -21.36
CA THR A 245 2.90 -11.54 -21.46
C THR A 245 3.89 -12.69 -21.70
N THR A 246 5.13 -12.37 -22.05
CA THR A 246 6.22 -13.31 -22.37
C THR A 246 7.13 -13.63 -21.19
N VAL A 247 7.05 -12.87 -20.10
CA VAL A 247 7.86 -13.11 -18.88
C VAL A 247 7.12 -14.09 -17.97
N PRO A 248 7.72 -15.26 -17.64
CA PRO A 248 7.11 -16.21 -16.72
C PRO A 248 6.93 -15.61 -15.32
N THR A 249 5.83 -15.93 -14.65
CA THR A 249 5.65 -15.55 -13.24
C THR A 249 6.53 -16.40 -12.34
N GLN A 250 7.18 -15.81 -11.34
CA GLN A 250 8.11 -16.51 -10.43
C GLN A 250 7.47 -17.72 -9.73
N ASP A 251 6.17 -17.66 -9.46
CA ASP A 251 5.45 -18.65 -8.66
C ASP A 251 4.95 -19.87 -9.45
N THR A 252 4.66 -19.72 -10.75
CA THR A 252 4.21 -20.84 -11.60
C THR A 252 5.22 -21.25 -12.66
N ASN A 253 6.21 -20.41 -12.94
CA ASN A 253 7.11 -20.52 -14.09
C ASN A 253 6.38 -20.66 -15.45
N GLN A 254 5.11 -20.25 -15.51
CA GLN A 254 4.32 -20.22 -16.73
C GLN A 254 4.27 -18.82 -17.30
N VAL A 255 4.24 -18.71 -18.63
CA VAL A 255 3.89 -17.47 -19.33
C VAL A 255 2.42 -17.14 -19.04
N ARG A 256 2.15 -15.85 -18.81
CA ARG A 256 0.85 -15.39 -18.28
C ARG A 256 -0.35 -15.69 -19.18
N SER A 257 -0.13 -15.96 -20.48
CA SER A 257 -1.17 -16.43 -21.42
C SER A 257 -1.73 -17.82 -21.10
N ALA A 258 -1.03 -18.63 -20.30
CA ALA A 258 -1.45 -19.98 -19.91
C ALA A 258 -2.27 -20.03 -18.60
N VAL A 259 -2.37 -18.91 -17.86
CA VAL A 259 -3.09 -18.86 -16.58
C VAL A 259 -4.59 -18.70 -16.83
N SER A 260 -5.38 -19.69 -16.41
CA SER A 260 -6.84 -19.70 -16.63
C SER A 260 -7.55 -18.49 -15.98
N PRO A 261 -8.45 -17.80 -16.70
CA PRO A 261 -9.16 -16.62 -16.19
C PRO A 261 -10.20 -16.90 -15.09
N THR A 262 -10.48 -18.16 -14.76
CA THR A 262 -11.60 -18.56 -13.88
C THR A 262 -11.53 -17.99 -12.46
N PHE A 263 -10.36 -17.53 -12.00
CA PHE A 263 -10.15 -17.06 -10.62
C PHE A 263 -10.06 -15.53 -10.45
N PHE A 264 -10.06 -14.77 -11.55
CA PHE A 264 -9.73 -13.35 -11.55
C PHE A 264 -10.92 -12.51 -12.02
N LEU A 265 -11.18 -11.39 -11.34
CA LEU A 265 -12.28 -10.50 -11.72
C LEU A 265 -11.93 -9.72 -13.00
N TYR A 266 -10.68 -9.24 -13.11
CA TYR A 266 -10.12 -8.56 -14.28
C TYR A 266 -8.61 -8.78 -14.37
N GLN A 267 -8.06 -8.69 -15.59
CA GLN A 267 -6.62 -8.57 -15.85
C GLN A 267 -6.29 -7.09 -16.09
N VAL A 268 -5.32 -6.55 -15.36
CA VAL A 268 -4.90 -5.14 -15.50
C VAL A 268 -3.49 -5.11 -16.08
N HIS A 269 -3.34 -4.45 -17.23
CA HIS A 269 -2.04 -4.24 -17.85
C HIS A 269 -1.33 -3.06 -17.18
N HIS A 270 -0.15 -3.29 -16.59
CA HIS A 270 0.71 -2.23 -16.06
C HIS A 270 1.75 -1.84 -17.12
N PRO A 271 1.59 -0.72 -17.83
CA PRO A 271 2.67 -0.21 -18.65
C PRO A 271 3.77 0.33 -17.73
N LYS A 272 4.97 -0.26 -17.78
CA LYS A 272 6.15 0.43 -17.23
C LYS A 272 6.36 1.73 -17.99
N THR A 273 6.51 2.85 -17.28
CA THR A 273 7.34 3.94 -17.79
C THR A 273 8.72 3.36 -18.07
N PRO A 274 9.26 3.48 -19.29
CA PRO A 274 10.50 2.82 -19.66
C PRO A 274 11.61 3.31 -18.73
N SER A 275 12.21 2.39 -17.99
CA SER A 275 13.57 2.57 -17.50
C SER A 275 14.44 2.80 -18.72
N PHE A 276 14.84 4.05 -18.96
CA PHE A 276 15.91 4.37 -19.89
C PHE A 276 17.22 3.85 -19.29
N GLN A 277 17.41 2.53 -19.37
CA GLN A 277 18.71 1.90 -19.44
C GLN A 277 18.82 1.34 -20.86
N ARG A 278 19.32 2.17 -21.76
CA ARG A 278 20.06 1.65 -22.91
C ARG A 278 21.44 2.29 -22.92
N PRO A 279 22.50 1.49 -23.11
CA PRO A 279 23.86 2.00 -23.17
C PRO A 279 24.11 2.61 -24.54
N PHE A 280 24.55 3.86 -24.56
CA PHE A 280 25.58 4.41 -25.44
C PHE A 280 26.24 5.58 -24.70
#